data_AF-A0A6J4K3H1-F1
#
_entry.id   AF-A0A6J4K3H1-F1
#
_cell.length_a   1.000
_cell.length_b   1.000
_cell.length_c   1.000
_cell.angle_alpha   90.00
_cell.angle_beta   90.00
_cell.angle_gamma   90.00
#
_symmetry.space_group_name_H-M   'P 1'
#
loop_
_entity.id
_entity.type
_entity.pdbx_description
1 polymer ?
#
loop_
_entity_poly.entity_id
_entity_poly.type
_entity_poly.pdbx_seq_one_letter_code
_entity_poly.pdbx_strand_id
1 'polypeptide(L)' 'MLTDGQARPLVLLLTAGNINDCPTFPQLMAALRVAPAGPGRPRTRPDYVLGDKGYSSRANLE' A
#
# COMPACT_ATOMS: atom_id res chain seq x y z
N MET A 1 0.70 -5.94 2.97
CA MET A 1 1.81 -5.76 2.00
C MET A 1 1.24 -5.10 0.76
N LEU A 2 1.97 -4.19 0.13
CA LEU A 2 1.60 -3.61 -1.17
C LEU A 2 2.47 -4.19 -2.27
N THR A 3 1.87 -4.46 -3.42
CA THR A 3 2.55 -4.93 -4.62
C THR A 3 2.23 -4.06 -5.83
N ASP A 4 3.10 -4.11 -6.83
CA ASP A 4 2.74 -3.60 -8.16
C ASP A 4 1.81 -4.57 -8.91
N GLY A 5 1.41 -4.21 -10.12
CA GLY A 5 0.58 -5.04 -11.00
C GLY A 5 1.27 -6.30 -11.54
N GLN A 6 2.51 -6.57 -11.13
CA GLN A 6 3.29 -7.77 -11.46
C GLN A 6 3.61 -8.58 -10.20
N ALA A 7 2.89 -8.33 -9.10
CA ALA A 7 3.07 -8.95 -7.79
C ALA A 7 4.45 -8.71 -7.14
N ARG A 8 5.18 -7.67 -7.56
CA ARG A 8 6.46 -7.32 -6.92
C ARG A 8 6.20 -6.54 -5.64
N PRO A 9 6.86 -6.89 -4.51
CA PRO A 9 6.72 -6.14 -3.26
C PRO A 9 7.15 -4.69 -3.42
N LEU A 10 6.28 -3.77 -2.99
CA LEU A 10 6.58 -2.33 -2.87
C LEU A 10 6.72 -1.92 -1.40
N VAL A 11 5.86 -2.45 -0.52
CA VAL A 11 5.87 -2.12 0.91
C VAL A 11 5.52 -3.37 1.73
N LEU A 12 6.35 -3.67 2.73
CA LEU A 12 6.01 -4.62 3.80
C LEU A 12 5.98 -3.87 5.14
N LEU A 13 4.89 -4.07 5.88
CA LEU A 13 4.75 -3.60 7.26
C LEU A 13 4.69 -4.84 8.15
N LEU A 14 5.56 -4.92 9.15
CA LEU A 14 5.56 -5.99 10.15
C LEU A 14 4.85 -5.49 11.41
N THR A 15 3.84 -6.23 11.86
CA THR A 15 3.10 -5.97 13.09
C THR A 15 3.62 -6.85 14.23
N ALA A 16 3.44 -6.42 15.49
CA ALA A 16 3.90 -7.14 16.68
C ALA A 16 3.09 -8.42 17.00
N GLY A 17 2.42 -9.00 16.02
CA GLY A 17 1.51 -10.14 16.16
C GLY A 17 0.53 -10.22 15.00
N ASN A 18 -0.38 -11.21 15.08
CA ASN A 18 -1.47 -11.35 14.13
C ASN A 18 -2.58 -10.33 14.47
N ILE A 19 -2.60 -9.23 13.71
CA ILE A 19 -3.56 -8.15 13.84
C ILE A 19 -4.22 -7.98 12.48
N ASN A 20 -5.51 -7.62 12.47
CA ASN A 20 -6.19 -7.20 11.26
C ASN A 20 -5.35 -6.13 10.54
N ASP A 21 -5.20 -6.27 9.23
CA ASP A 21 -4.37 -5.40 8.40
C ASP A 21 -5.12 -4.12 7.96
N CYS A 22 -6.45 -4.15 7.95
CA CYS A 22 -7.29 -3.02 7.57
C CYS A 22 -6.97 -1.71 8.34
N PRO A 23 -6.78 -1.69 9.68
CA PRO A 23 -6.37 -0.49 10.41
C PRO A 23 -4.92 -0.04 10.13
N THR A 24 -4.10 -0.92 9.57
CA THR A 24 -2.72 -0.62 9.16
C THR A 24 -2.60 -0.20 7.70
N PHE A 25 -3.71 -0.21 6.96
CA PHE A 25 -3.75 0.17 5.54
C PHE A 25 -3.25 1.61 5.28
N PRO A 26 -3.64 2.63 6.07
CA PRO A 26 -3.10 3.99 5.89
C PRO A 26 -1.57 4.05 6.05
N GLN A 27 -1.00 3.26 6.95
CA GLN A 27 0.45 3.18 7.20
C GLN A 27 1.17 2.53 6.02
N LEU A 28 0.59 1.47 5.42
CA LEU A 28 1.09 0.88 4.19
C LEU A 28 1.09 1.90 3.04
N MET A 29 -0.01 2.64 2.88
CA MET A 29 -0.15 3.67 1.84
C MET A 29 0.82 4.84 2.05
N ALA A 30 1.02 5.30 3.28
CA ALA A 30 1.97 6.37 3.61
C ALA A 30 3.44 5.97 3.35
N ALA A 31 3.75 4.68 3.46
CA ALA A 31 5.08 4.14 3.20
C ALA A 31 5.36 3.91 1.69
N LEU A 32 4.34 3.98 0.83
CA LEU A 32 4.48 3.74 -0.61
C LEU A 32 5.38 4.81 -1.26
N ARG A 33 6.50 4.35 -1.82
CA ARG A 33 7.41 5.16 -2.64
C ARG A 33 7.98 4.32 -3.77
N VAL A 34 7.61 4.64 -5.01
CA VAL A 34 8.14 3.98 -6.21
C VAL A 34 9.16 4.90 -6.88
N ALA A 35 10.41 4.48 -6.91
CA ALA A 35 11.47 5.23 -7.58
C ALA A 35 11.21 5.29 -9.10
N PRO A 36 11.41 6.45 -9.74
CA PRO A 36 11.35 6.55 -11.19
C PRO A 36 12.53 5.82 -11.84
N ALA A 37 12.36 5.38 -13.09
CA ALA A 37 13.44 4.77 -13.88
C ALA A 37 14.54 5.77 -14.29
N GLY A 38 14.30 7.07 -14.11
CA GLY A 38 15.23 8.16 -14.41
C GLY A 38 15.13 9.27 -13.36
N PRO A 39 15.67 10.48 -13.60
CA PRO A 39 15.60 11.57 -12.64
C PRO A 39 14.14 12.01 -12.39
N GLY A 40 13.82 12.34 -11.14
CA GLY A 40 12.49 12.84 -10.75
C GLY A 40 12.08 12.48 -9.32
N ARG A 41 10.85 12.88 -8.95
CA ARG A 41 10.27 12.59 -7.64
C ARG A 41 9.66 11.17 -7.63
N PRO A 42 9.84 10.37 -6.56
CA PRO A 42 9.14 9.11 -6.39
C PRO A 42 7.62 9.26 -6.48
N ARG A 43 6.97 8.30 -7.13
CA ARG A 43 5.50 8.21 -7.12
C ARG A 43 5.06 7.67 -5.76
N THR A 44 4.13 8.38 -5.11
CA THR A 44 3.57 7.98 -3.80
C THR A 44 2.08 7.69 -3.85
N ARG A 45 1.38 8.09 -4.92
CA ARG A 45 -0.05 7.85 -5.11
C ARG A 45 -0.26 6.84 -6.23
N PRO A 46 -0.98 5.73 -6.00
CA PRO A 46 -1.36 4.80 -7.05
C PRO A 46 -2.54 5.34 -7.87
N ASP A 47 -2.71 4.85 -9.09
CA ASP A 47 -3.86 5.19 -9.95
C ASP A 47 -5.14 4.51 -9.45
N TYR A 48 -5.00 3.27 -8.96
CA TYR A 48 -6.05 2.49 -8.32
C TYR A 48 -5.43 1.54 -7.28
N VAL A 49 -6.22 1.14 -6.29
CA VAL A 49 -5.83 0.12 -5.31
C VAL A 49 -6.79 -1.05 -5.44
N LEU A 50 -6.23 -2.24 -5.60
CA LEU A 50 -6.98 -3.50 -5.52
C LEU A 50 -6.69 -4.14 -4.17
N GLY A 51 -7.74 -4.53 -3.46
CA GLY A 51 -7.65 -5.17 -2.16
C GLY A 51 -8.81 -6.14 -1.96
N ASP A 52 -8.67 -7.01 -0.97
CA ASP A 52 -9.76 -7.88 -0.54
C ASP A 52 -10.93 -7.07 0.07
N LYS A 53 -12.11 -7.70 0.16
CA LYS A 53 -13.30 -7.13 0.81
C LYS A 53 -13.02 -6.65 2.24
N GLY A 54 -12.09 -7.25 2.98
CA GLY A 54 -11.66 -6.78 4.31
C GLY A 54 -11.16 -5.34 4.34
N TYR A 55 -10.73 -4.79 3.20
CA TYR A 55 -10.30 -3.40 3.05
C TYR A 55 -11.40 -2.42 2.64
N SER A 56 -12.62 -2.88 2.34
CA SER A 56 -13.74 -2.05 1.85
C SER A 56 -14.39 -1.13 2.90
N SER A 57 -13.73 -0.92 4.04
CA SER A 57 -14.19 0.03 5.05
C SER A 57 -14.16 1.46 4.51
N ARG A 58 -15.09 2.33 4.95
CA ARG A 58 -15.09 3.75 4.53
C ARG A 58 -13.77 4.47 4.83
N ALA A 59 -13.06 4.06 5.87
CA ALA A 59 -11.77 4.65 6.24
C ALA A 59 -10.67 4.43 5.18
N ASN A 60 -10.86 3.51 4.23
CA ASN A 60 -9.87 3.16 3.21
C ASN A 60 -10.29 3.55 1.78
N LEU A 61 -11.40 4.27 1.60
CA LEU A 61 -11.95 4.65 0.28
C LEU A 61 -11.60 6.08 -0.15
N GLU A 62 -10.85 6.81 0.67
CA GLU A 62 -10.39 8.19 0.44
C GLU A 62 -8.97 8.23 -0.16
#